data_AF-A0A2G5DZZ0-F1
#
_entry.id   AF-A0A2G5DZZ0-F1
#
_cell.length_a   1.000
_cell.length_b   1.000
_cell.length_c   1.000
_cell.angle_alpha   90.00
_cell.angle_beta   90.00
_cell.angle_gamma   90.00
#
_symmetry.space_group_name_H-M   'P 1'
#
loop_
_entity.id
_entity.type
_entity.pdbx_description
1 polymer ?
#
loop_
_entity_poly.entity_id
_entity_poly.type
_entity_poly.pdbx_seq_one_letter_code
_entity_poly.pdbx_strand_id
1 'polypeptide(L)'
;MELFYFLVFGGLSLIVAALELSKNNKDRINTSTVFNSFKNNYVLVYSLMMAGDWLQGPYVYYLYSQYGFGKGDIGRLFIAGFGSSMLFGTIVGSLADKQGRKRACVTYCITYILSCFTKHSPEYKVLMVGRILGGIATSLLFSSFESWLVAEHNKRGFEQQWLSLTFSKAIFFGNGLVAILAGLFGNVLADTLGFGPVAPFDAAAVFLAIGMAIILSSWNENYGDPSESKDLLTQFRGAAVAIGSDEKIALLGAIQSLFEGSMYTFVFLWTPALSPNDEEIPHGFIFATFMLSSMLGSSLASRLLARATFKVESYMQIVFAVSAGTFLLPIITSVRIDS
;
A
#
# COMPACT_ATOMS: atom_id res chain seq x y z
N MET A 1 6.22 23.50 16.03
CA MET A 1 5.75 22.22 15.45
C MET A 1 6.47 21.91 14.15
N GLU A 2 6.46 22.81 13.16
CA GLU A 2 7.10 22.57 11.84
C GLU A 2 8.60 22.22 11.89
N LEU A 3 9.41 22.96 12.67
CA LEU A 3 10.84 22.68 12.81
C LEU A 3 11.11 21.26 13.34
N PHE A 4 10.26 20.75 14.23
CA PHE A 4 10.40 19.39 14.74
C PHE A 4 10.22 18.35 13.63
N TYR A 5 9.19 18.50 12.80
CA TYR A 5 8.97 17.60 11.67
C TYR A 5 10.13 17.64 10.68
N PHE A 6 10.64 18.83 10.33
CA PHE A 6 11.79 18.95 9.43
C PHE A 6 13.05 18.30 9.99
N LEU A 7 13.33 18.47 11.29
CA LEU A 7 14.49 17.85 11.94
C LEU A 7 14.38 16.33 11.97
N VAL A 8 13.21 15.79 12.32
CA VAL A 8 12.96 14.34 12.33
C VAL A 8 13.07 13.76 10.92
N PHE A 9 12.41 14.38 9.94
CA PHE A 9 12.45 13.94 8.55
C PHE A 9 13.87 14.01 7.98
N GLY A 10 14.59 15.11 8.21
CA GLY A 10 15.98 15.29 7.76
C GLY A 10 16.92 14.27 8.39
N GLY A 11 16.82 14.05 9.71
CA GLY A 11 17.62 13.06 10.42
C GLY A 11 17.37 11.64 9.91
N LEU A 12 16.11 11.23 9.78
CA LEU A 12 15.75 9.92 9.23
C LEU A 12 16.22 9.77 7.77
N SER A 13 16.13 10.84 6.97
CA SER A 13 16.53 10.82 5.56
C SER A 13 18.03 10.59 5.41
N LEU A 14 18.82 11.25 6.24
CA LEU A 14 20.28 11.05 6.28
C LEU A 14 20.64 9.62 6.68
N ILE A 15 19.96 9.05 7.68
CA ILE A 15 20.19 7.66 8.12
C ILE A 15 19.83 6.68 7.00
N VAL A 16 18.63 6.80 6.41
CA VAL A 16 18.19 5.93 5.32
C VAL A 16 19.14 6.04 4.12
N ALA A 17 19.50 7.26 3.72
CA ALA A 17 20.45 7.48 2.64
C ALA A 17 21.81 6.83 2.93
N ALA A 18 22.35 7.00 4.14
CA ALA A 18 23.61 6.36 4.53
C ALA A 18 23.51 4.83 4.52
N LEU A 19 22.38 4.25 4.99
CA LEU A 19 22.18 2.81 5.01
C LEU A 19 22.03 2.21 3.61
N GLU A 20 21.31 2.88 2.72
CA GLU A 20 21.10 2.45 1.34
C GLU A 20 22.37 2.61 0.50
N LEU A 21 23.09 3.73 0.62
CA LEU A 21 24.37 3.94 -0.08
C LEU A 21 25.48 3.01 0.42
N SER A 22 25.41 2.57 1.68
CA SER A 22 26.32 1.60 2.27
C SER A 22 26.07 0.15 1.80
N LYS A 23 24.98 -0.14 1.06
CA LYS A 23 24.74 -1.48 0.53
C LYS A 23 25.77 -1.80 -0.55
N ASN A 24 26.62 -2.80 -0.29
CA ASN A 24 27.54 -3.32 -1.29
C ASN A 24 26.76 -3.96 -2.43
N ASN A 25 26.95 -3.48 -3.66
CA ASN A 25 26.42 -4.06 -4.91
C ASN A 25 27.12 -5.38 -5.28
N LYS A 26 27.26 -6.30 -4.33
CA LYS A 26 28.01 -7.55 -4.53
C LYS A 26 27.32 -8.55 -5.47
N ASP A 27 26.04 -8.33 -5.80
CA ASP A 27 25.30 -9.18 -6.73
C ASP A 27 24.77 -8.36 -7.92
N ARG A 28 25.68 -7.84 -8.77
CA ARG A 28 25.27 -7.41 -10.12
C ARG A 28 24.94 -8.65 -10.94
N ILE A 29 23.68 -9.08 -10.85
CA ILE A 29 23.14 -10.12 -11.72
C ILE A 29 23.15 -9.57 -13.15
N ASN A 30 23.95 -10.18 -14.03
CA ASN A 30 23.92 -9.88 -15.45
C ASN A 30 22.56 -10.27 -16.00
N THR A 31 21.82 -9.29 -16.50
CA THR A 31 20.46 -9.46 -17.00
C THR A 31 20.39 -9.07 -18.46
N SER A 32 19.56 -9.77 -19.24
CA SER A 32 19.41 -9.47 -20.67
C SER A 32 18.75 -8.10 -20.90
N THR A 33 19.04 -7.45 -22.03
CA THR A 33 18.44 -6.17 -22.41
C THR A 33 16.91 -6.27 -22.53
N VAL A 34 16.42 -7.40 -23.05
CA VAL A 34 14.98 -7.69 -23.19
C VAL A 34 14.30 -7.78 -21.83
N PHE A 35 14.91 -8.49 -20.88
CA PHE A 35 14.40 -8.55 -19.50
C PHE A 35 14.43 -7.17 -18.83
N ASN A 36 15.49 -6.39 -19.03
CA ASN A 36 15.58 -5.05 -18.44
C ASN A 36 14.46 -4.12 -18.93
N SER A 37 14.12 -4.17 -20.23
CA SER A 37 12.99 -3.42 -20.78
C SER A 37 11.66 -3.86 -20.16
N PHE A 38 11.41 -5.17 -20.08
CA PHE A 38 10.22 -5.75 -19.44
C PHE A 38 10.09 -5.34 -17.97
N LYS A 39 11.15 -5.55 -17.18
CA LYS A 39 11.21 -5.18 -15.77
C LYS A 39 10.98 -3.70 -15.56
N ASN A 40 11.64 -2.83 -16.32
CA ASN A 40 11.49 -1.38 -16.17
C ASN A 40 10.08 -0.91 -16.53
N ASN A 41 9.46 -1.51 -17.55
CA ASN A 41 8.05 -1.24 -17.86
C ASN A 41 7.13 -1.61 -16.71
N TYR A 42 7.27 -2.82 -16.14
CA TYR A 42 6.47 -3.25 -15.00
C TYR A 42 6.69 -2.36 -13.77
N VAL A 43 7.95 -2.10 -13.40
CA VAL A 43 8.30 -1.26 -12.24
C VAL A 43 7.77 0.16 -12.42
N LEU A 44 7.84 0.73 -13.63
CA LEU A 44 7.27 2.05 -13.93
C LEU A 44 5.75 2.04 -13.72
N VAL A 45 5.03 1.11 -14.34
CA VAL A 45 3.57 0.99 -14.22
C VAL A 45 3.18 0.81 -12.76
N TYR A 46 3.79 -0.15 -12.07
CA TYR A 46 3.51 -0.42 -10.66
C TYR A 46 3.78 0.82 -9.78
N SER A 47 4.88 1.54 -10.03
CA SER A 47 5.20 2.79 -9.31
C SER A 47 4.14 3.87 -9.52
N LEU A 48 3.57 4.00 -10.73
CA LEU A 48 2.47 4.94 -11.00
C LEU A 48 1.20 4.54 -10.26
N MET A 49 0.89 3.24 -10.18
CA MET A 49 -0.28 2.76 -9.44
C MET A 49 -0.13 3.00 -7.94
N MET A 50 1.07 2.71 -7.40
CA MET A 50 1.39 2.99 -6.00
C MET A 50 1.37 4.50 -5.70
N ALA A 51 1.79 5.35 -6.64
CA ALA A 51 1.68 6.81 -6.46
C ALA A 51 0.22 7.24 -6.31
N GLY A 52 -0.68 6.66 -7.11
CA GLY A 52 -2.13 6.89 -6.99
C GLY A 52 -2.69 6.48 -5.63
N ASP A 53 -2.20 5.39 -5.03
CA ASP A 53 -2.62 4.93 -3.71
C ASP A 53 -2.08 5.82 -2.59
N TRP A 54 -0.77 6.08 -2.61
CA TRP A 54 -0.09 6.81 -1.54
C TRP A 54 -0.40 8.31 -1.49
N LEU A 55 -0.77 8.92 -2.62
CA LEU A 55 -1.21 10.31 -2.65
C LEU A 55 -2.50 10.54 -1.86
N GLN A 56 -3.39 9.55 -1.83
CA GLN A 56 -4.68 9.65 -1.15
C GLN A 56 -4.56 9.43 0.35
N GLY A 57 -3.71 8.49 0.76
CA GLY A 57 -3.57 8.00 2.14
C GLY A 57 -3.61 9.09 3.23
N PRO A 58 -2.80 10.16 3.15
CA PRO A 58 -2.74 11.20 4.18
C PRO A 58 -4.03 12.01 4.33
N TYR A 59 -4.82 12.12 3.26
CA TYR A 59 -5.89 13.11 3.14
C TYR A 59 -7.30 12.51 3.27
N VAL A 60 -7.48 11.19 3.22
CA VAL A 60 -8.82 10.55 3.28
C VAL A 60 -9.59 10.92 4.53
N TYR A 61 -8.97 10.76 5.71
CA TYR A 61 -9.62 11.09 6.97
C TYR A 61 -9.91 12.60 7.06
N TYR A 62 -8.88 13.41 6.78
CA TYR A 62 -8.96 14.86 6.84
C TYR A 62 -10.06 15.42 5.94
N LEU A 63 -10.16 14.95 4.69
CA LEU A 63 -11.19 15.34 3.74
C LEU A 63 -12.60 15.10 4.29
N TYR A 64 -12.86 13.93 4.89
CA TYR A 64 -14.18 13.64 5.44
C TYR A 64 -14.49 14.49 6.67
N SER A 65 -13.48 14.81 7.48
CA SER A 65 -13.62 15.74 8.60
C SER A 65 -13.99 17.15 8.10
N GLN A 66 -13.36 17.62 7.01
CA GLN A 66 -13.68 18.90 6.38
C GLN A 66 -15.10 18.96 5.80
N TYR A 67 -15.67 17.82 5.40
CA TYR A 67 -17.09 17.71 5.03
C TYR A 67 -18.05 17.63 6.21
N GLY A 68 -17.55 17.71 7.45
CA GLY A 68 -18.35 17.73 8.66
C GLY A 68 -18.78 16.35 9.16
N PHE A 69 -18.16 15.27 8.66
CA PHE A 69 -18.46 13.92 9.14
C PHE A 69 -17.80 13.64 10.48
N GLY A 70 -18.58 13.11 11.43
CA GLY A 70 -18.04 12.66 12.72
C GLY A 70 -17.20 11.39 12.60
N LYS A 71 -16.36 11.14 13.63
CA LYS A 71 -15.46 9.96 13.68
C LYS A 71 -16.17 8.63 13.38
N GLY A 72 -17.42 8.47 13.85
CA GLY A 72 -18.22 7.26 13.61
C GLY A 72 -18.58 7.04 12.14
N ASP A 73 -18.96 8.11 11.42
CA ASP A 73 -19.36 8.02 10.01
C ASP A 73 -18.14 7.84 9.10
N ILE A 74 -17.03 8.50 9.43
CA ILE A 74 -15.72 8.25 8.80
C ILE A 74 -15.32 6.78 9.04
N GLY A 75 -15.48 6.26 10.25
CA GLY A 75 -15.23 4.86 10.57
C GLY A 75 -16.02 3.90 9.68
N ARG A 76 -17.32 4.16 9.47
CA ARG A 76 -18.17 3.37 8.54
C ARG A 76 -17.66 3.43 7.09
N LEU A 77 -17.23 4.60 6.61
CA LEU A 77 -16.61 4.74 5.28
C LEU A 77 -15.32 3.91 5.18
N PHE A 78 -14.49 3.90 6.24
CA PHE A 78 -13.28 3.09 6.27
C PHE A 78 -13.60 1.58 6.21
N ILE A 79 -14.52 1.13 7.07
CA ILE A 79 -15.03 -0.25 7.11
C ILE A 79 -15.58 -0.67 5.76
N ALA A 80 -16.34 0.19 5.08
CA ALA A 80 -16.89 -0.15 3.77
C ALA A 80 -15.81 -0.40 2.71
N GLY A 81 -14.73 0.39 2.71
CA GLY A 81 -13.61 0.20 1.79
C GLY A 81 -12.79 -1.05 2.10
N PHE A 82 -12.48 -1.32 3.37
CA PHE A 82 -11.77 -2.56 3.74
C PHE A 82 -12.64 -3.80 3.57
N GLY A 83 -13.91 -3.71 3.94
CA GLY A 83 -14.90 -4.77 3.78
C GLY A 83 -15.16 -5.09 2.31
N SER A 84 -15.23 -4.09 1.43
CA SER A 84 -15.33 -4.36 0.00
C SER A 84 -14.08 -5.04 -0.54
N SER A 85 -12.87 -4.63 -0.12
CA SER A 85 -11.63 -5.33 -0.51
C SER A 85 -11.64 -6.80 -0.05
N MET A 86 -12.07 -7.08 1.19
CA MET A 86 -12.21 -8.45 1.69
C MET A 86 -13.17 -9.29 0.85
N LEU A 87 -14.36 -8.75 0.55
CA LEU A 87 -15.39 -9.48 -0.20
C LEU A 87 -14.99 -9.68 -1.66
N PHE A 88 -14.58 -8.61 -2.33
CA PHE A 88 -14.30 -8.65 -3.76
C PHE A 88 -12.94 -9.27 -4.04
N GLY A 89 -11.91 -9.09 -3.21
CA GLY A 89 -10.56 -9.60 -3.45
C GLY A 89 -10.49 -11.10 -3.76
N THR A 90 -11.31 -11.89 -3.08
CA THR A 90 -11.42 -13.34 -3.34
C THR A 90 -12.02 -13.66 -4.71
N ILE A 91 -12.92 -12.81 -5.22
CA ILE A 91 -13.64 -12.99 -6.47
C ILE A 91 -12.82 -12.42 -7.63
N VAL A 92 -12.32 -11.19 -7.52
CA VAL A 92 -11.69 -10.49 -8.65
C VAL A 92 -10.40 -11.16 -9.12
N GLY A 93 -9.63 -11.80 -8.21
CA GLY A 93 -8.46 -12.59 -8.62
C GLY A 93 -8.83 -13.75 -9.54
N SER A 94 -9.84 -14.55 -9.15
CA SER A 94 -10.34 -15.66 -9.98
C SER A 94 -10.94 -15.19 -11.31
N LEU A 95 -11.57 -14.01 -11.31
CA LEU A 95 -12.18 -13.42 -12.48
C LEU A 95 -11.11 -12.89 -13.45
N ALA A 96 -10.04 -12.28 -12.91
CA ALA A 96 -8.89 -11.81 -13.68
C ALA A 96 -8.23 -12.96 -14.44
N ASP A 97 -8.11 -14.13 -13.81
CA ASP A 97 -7.57 -15.32 -14.46
C ASP A 97 -8.42 -15.80 -15.65
N LYS A 98 -9.75 -15.68 -15.57
CA LYS A 98 -10.69 -16.11 -16.62
C LYS A 98 -10.89 -15.08 -17.73
N GLN A 99 -10.98 -13.79 -17.37
CA GLN A 99 -11.37 -12.72 -18.28
C GLN A 99 -10.19 -11.91 -18.83
N GLY A 100 -9.00 -12.09 -18.27
CA GLY A 100 -7.77 -11.43 -18.68
C GLY A 100 -7.18 -10.55 -17.57
N ARG A 101 -5.90 -10.77 -17.25
CA ARG A 101 -5.22 -10.04 -16.16
C ARG A 101 -4.89 -8.60 -16.55
N LYS A 102 -4.63 -8.29 -17.83
CA LYS A 102 -4.46 -6.91 -18.31
C LYS A 102 -5.76 -6.12 -18.14
N ARG A 103 -6.90 -6.70 -18.56
CA ARG A 103 -8.23 -6.11 -18.35
C ARG A 103 -8.52 -5.86 -16.87
N ALA A 104 -8.14 -6.77 -15.99
CA ALA A 104 -8.28 -6.57 -14.54
C ALA A 104 -7.44 -5.38 -14.04
N CYS A 105 -6.19 -5.22 -14.52
CA CYS A 105 -5.36 -4.06 -14.19
C CYS A 105 -5.91 -2.74 -14.75
N VAL A 106 -6.56 -2.75 -15.93
CA VAL A 106 -7.27 -1.57 -16.45
C VAL A 106 -8.53 -1.27 -15.63
N THR A 107 -9.25 -2.31 -15.20
CA THR A 107 -10.42 -2.17 -14.33
C THR A 107 -10.03 -1.54 -12.99
N TYR A 108 -8.87 -1.90 -12.44
CA TYR A 108 -8.26 -1.21 -11.30
C TYR A 108 -8.16 0.29 -11.55
N CYS A 109 -7.51 0.72 -12.64
CA CYS A 109 -7.36 2.14 -12.93
C CYS A 109 -8.70 2.86 -13.03
N ILE A 110 -9.67 2.28 -13.75
CA ILE A 110 -11.00 2.89 -13.92
C ILE A 110 -11.72 3.02 -12.59
N THR A 111 -11.84 1.92 -11.84
CA THR A 111 -12.53 1.93 -10.54
C THR A 111 -11.88 2.88 -9.55
N TYR A 112 -10.55 3.00 -9.56
CA TYR A 112 -9.84 3.88 -8.64
C TYR A 112 -9.91 5.35 -9.03
N ILE A 113 -9.84 5.67 -10.32
CA ILE A 113 -10.10 7.04 -10.83
C ILE A 113 -11.53 7.47 -10.48
N LEU A 114 -12.53 6.60 -10.65
CA LEU A 114 -13.90 6.89 -10.25
C LEU A 114 -14.01 7.10 -8.73
N SER A 115 -13.30 6.29 -7.93
CA SER A 115 -13.20 6.51 -6.48
C SER A 115 -12.61 7.88 -6.14
N CYS A 116 -11.56 8.34 -6.84
CA CYS A 116 -11.04 9.70 -6.66
C CYS A 116 -12.09 10.76 -6.98
N PHE A 117 -12.81 10.64 -8.10
CA PHE A 117 -13.82 11.65 -8.47
C PHE A 117 -14.98 11.76 -7.49
N THR A 118 -15.35 10.68 -6.79
CA THR A 118 -16.36 10.77 -5.73
C THR A 118 -15.98 11.76 -4.62
N LYS A 119 -14.69 12.08 -4.44
CA LYS A 119 -14.18 12.92 -3.35
C LYS A 119 -14.50 14.40 -3.56
N HIS A 120 -14.89 14.78 -4.77
CA HIS A 120 -15.42 16.12 -5.07
C HIS A 120 -16.83 16.36 -4.52
N SER A 121 -17.54 15.30 -4.12
CA SER A 121 -18.89 15.42 -3.57
C SER A 121 -18.86 15.26 -2.04
N PRO A 122 -19.49 16.18 -1.30
CA PRO A 122 -19.66 16.04 0.15
C PRO A 122 -20.79 15.06 0.52
N GLU A 123 -21.53 14.50 -0.45
CA GLU A 123 -22.64 13.60 -0.18
C GLU A 123 -22.15 12.22 0.33
N TYR A 124 -22.61 11.83 1.52
CA TYR A 124 -22.14 10.60 2.19
C TYR A 124 -22.31 9.34 1.32
N LYS A 125 -23.44 9.24 0.60
CA LYS A 125 -23.72 8.09 -0.28
C LYS A 125 -22.73 8.02 -1.46
N VAL A 126 -22.34 9.16 -2.01
CA VAL A 126 -21.36 9.22 -3.11
C VAL A 126 -19.98 8.79 -2.60
N LEU A 127 -19.59 9.25 -1.41
CA LEU A 127 -18.34 8.84 -0.76
C LEU A 127 -18.33 7.35 -0.43
N MET A 128 -19.47 6.78 -0.02
CA MET A 128 -19.64 5.35 0.25
C MET A 128 -19.42 4.50 -1.00
N VAL A 129 -20.04 4.88 -2.13
CA VAL A 129 -19.78 4.25 -3.43
C VAL A 129 -18.30 4.34 -3.78
N GLY A 130 -17.71 5.52 -3.59
CA GLY A 130 -16.27 5.73 -3.76
C GLY A 130 -15.42 4.77 -2.93
N ARG A 131 -15.75 4.54 -1.65
CA ARG A 131 -15.02 3.60 -0.79
C ARG A 131 -15.15 2.16 -1.27
N ILE A 132 -16.33 1.75 -1.72
CA ILE A 132 -16.54 0.42 -2.29
C ILE A 132 -15.67 0.22 -3.54
N LEU A 133 -15.71 1.18 -4.46
CA LEU A 133 -14.88 1.20 -5.67
C LEU A 133 -13.38 1.18 -5.34
N GLY A 134 -12.97 1.97 -4.35
CA GLY A 134 -11.60 1.99 -3.84
C GLY A 134 -11.15 0.64 -3.30
N GLY A 135 -11.98 -0.06 -2.52
CA GLY A 135 -11.62 -1.39 -2.03
C GLY A 135 -11.54 -2.46 -3.13
N ILE A 136 -12.40 -2.40 -4.15
CA ILE A 136 -12.30 -3.25 -5.34
C ILE A 136 -10.97 -2.97 -6.07
N ALA A 137 -10.60 -1.70 -6.19
CA ALA A 137 -9.32 -1.31 -6.77
C ALA A 137 -8.14 -1.87 -5.96
N THR A 138 -8.10 -1.65 -4.65
CA THR A 138 -7.02 -2.17 -3.78
C THR A 138 -6.85 -3.68 -3.94
N SER A 139 -7.95 -4.44 -3.99
CA SER A 139 -7.93 -5.87 -4.26
C SER A 139 -7.27 -6.24 -5.59
N LEU A 140 -7.58 -5.50 -6.66
CA LEU A 140 -7.01 -5.73 -7.99
C LEU A 140 -5.52 -5.37 -8.05
N LEU A 141 -5.10 -4.31 -7.35
CA LEU A 141 -3.71 -3.85 -7.30
C LEU A 141 -2.76 -4.94 -6.81
N PHE A 142 -3.08 -5.55 -5.66
CA PHE A 142 -2.22 -6.56 -5.04
C PHE A 142 -2.37 -7.98 -5.61
N SER A 143 -3.38 -8.24 -6.45
CA SER A 143 -3.59 -9.56 -7.04
C SER A 143 -3.25 -9.62 -8.54
N SER A 144 -3.84 -8.72 -9.33
CA SER A 144 -3.84 -8.83 -10.79
C SER A 144 -2.50 -8.44 -11.41
N PHE A 145 -1.83 -7.43 -10.85
CA PHE A 145 -0.53 -6.96 -11.33
C PHE A 145 0.55 -8.02 -11.13
N GLU A 146 0.62 -8.61 -9.93
CA GLU A 146 1.56 -9.68 -9.64
C GLU A 146 1.30 -10.91 -10.50
N SER A 147 0.03 -11.31 -10.61
CA SER A 147 -0.38 -12.45 -11.44
C SER A 147 0.00 -12.22 -12.91
N TRP A 148 -0.19 -11.01 -13.44
CA TRP A 148 0.21 -10.67 -14.81
C TRP A 148 1.72 -10.78 -14.98
N LEU A 149 2.51 -10.25 -14.03
CA LEU A 149 3.97 -10.32 -14.06
C LEU A 149 4.46 -11.76 -14.08
N VAL A 150 3.94 -12.60 -13.18
CA VAL A 150 4.35 -14.02 -13.05
C VAL A 150 4.07 -14.78 -14.35
N ALA A 151 2.88 -14.63 -14.93
CA ALA A 151 2.56 -15.31 -16.19
C ALA A 151 3.44 -14.85 -17.35
N GLU A 152 3.61 -13.54 -17.53
CA GLU A 152 4.40 -13.00 -18.64
C GLU A 152 5.90 -13.31 -18.49
N HIS A 153 6.41 -13.33 -17.26
CA HIS A 153 7.78 -13.72 -16.94
C HIS A 153 8.05 -15.18 -17.33
N ASN A 154 7.17 -16.09 -16.91
CA ASN A 154 7.28 -17.52 -17.22
C ASN A 154 7.09 -17.80 -18.71
N LYS A 155 6.13 -17.13 -19.36
CA LYS A 155 5.87 -17.24 -20.80
C LYS A 155 7.09 -16.85 -21.65
N ARG A 156 7.87 -15.87 -21.19
CA ARG A 156 9.11 -15.42 -21.87
C ARG A 156 10.33 -16.28 -21.53
N GLY A 157 10.19 -17.29 -20.67
CA GLY A 157 11.26 -18.20 -20.29
C GLY A 157 12.39 -17.53 -19.51
N PHE A 158 12.10 -16.47 -18.75
CA PHE A 158 13.10 -15.79 -17.93
C PHE A 158 13.43 -16.60 -16.66
N GLU A 159 14.65 -16.44 -16.15
CA GLU A 159 15.10 -17.12 -14.93
C GLU A 159 14.26 -16.71 -13.71
N GLN A 160 13.95 -17.67 -12.84
CA GLN A 160 13.12 -17.42 -11.64
C GLN A 160 13.76 -16.39 -10.69
N GLN A 161 15.10 -16.34 -10.62
CA GLN A 161 15.82 -15.36 -9.81
C GLN A 161 15.52 -13.90 -10.23
N TRP A 162 15.27 -13.69 -11.53
CA TRP A 162 14.97 -12.37 -12.08
C TRP A 162 13.56 -11.88 -11.72
N LEU A 163 12.62 -12.80 -11.46
CA LEU A 163 11.28 -12.46 -10.98
C LEU A 163 11.36 -11.89 -9.56
N SER A 164 12.08 -12.56 -8.65
CA SER A 164 12.32 -12.07 -7.29
C SER A 164 13.01 -10.69 -7.28
N LEU A 165 13.96 -10.48 -8.20
CA LEU A 165 14.60 -9.16 -8.39
C LEU A 165 13.59 -8.09 -8.81
N THR A 166 12.64 -8.43 -9.69
CA THR A 166 11.60 -7.50 -10.16
C THR A 166 10.65 -7.12 -9.03
N PHE A 167 10.16 -8.08 -8.27
CA PHE A 167 9.30 -7.83 -7.10
C PHE A 167 10.02 -6.97 -6.05
N SER A 168 11.26 -7.30 -5.72
CA SER A 168 12.04 -6.52 -4.76
C SER A 168 12.20 -5.06 -5.20
N LYS A 169 12.47 -4.82 -6.49
CA LYS A 169 12.53 -3.46 -7.04
C LYS A 169 11.17 -2.77 -7.03
N ALA A 170 10.11 -3.45 -7.45
CA ALA A 170 8.76 -2.89 -7.47
C ALA A 170 8.30 -2.46 -6.07
N ILE A 171 8.57 -3.28 -5.05
CA ILE A 171 8.26 -2.95 -3.65
C ILE A 171 9.14 -1.80 -3.14
N PHE A 172 10.45 -1.82 -3.40
CA PHE A 172 11.36 -0.75 -2.98
C PHE A 172 10.98 0.62 -3.56
N PHE A 173 10.72 0.68 -4.86
CA PHE A 173 10.30 1.91 -5.51
C PHE A 173 8.87 2.29 -5.13
N GLY A 174 7.93 1.36 -5.20
CA GLY A 174 6.50 1.62 -4.99
C GLY A 174 6.12 1.89 -3.52
N ASN A 175 6.49 1.01 -2.60
CA ASN A 175 6.14 1.12 -1.17
C ASN A 175 7.15 1.94 -0.36
N GLY A 176 8.35 2.17 -0.89
CA GLY A 176 9.37 3.00 -0.26
C GLY A 176 9.41 4.41 -0.84
N LEU A 177 10.13 4.56 -1.96
CA LEU A 177 10.45 5.88 -2.51
C LEU A 177 9.21 6.66 -2.96
N VAL A 178 8.33 6.03 -3.72
CA VAL A 178 7.10 6.65 -4.24
C VAL A 178 6.18 7.06 -3.10
N ALA A 179 6.07 6.27 -2.02
CA ALA A 179 5.25 6.61 -0.87
C ALA A 179 5.74 7.90 -0.18
N ILE A 180 7.06 8.04 0.00
CA ILE A 180 7.66 9.26 0.57
C ILE A 180 7.42 10.46 -0.34
N LEU A 181 7.69 10.31 -1.64
CA LEU A 181 7.50 11.39 -2.62
C LEU A 181 6.03 11.79 -2.76
N ALA A 182 5.11 10.82 -2.72
CA ALA A 182 3.67 11.06 -2.75
C ALA A 182 3.20 11.87 -1.54
N GLY A 183 3.69 11.56 -0.33
CA GLY A 183 3.41 12.34 0.87
C GLY A 183 3.88 13.79 0.74
N LEU A 184 5.14 14.00 0.31
CA LEU A 184 5.69 15.35 0.09
C LEU A 184 4.95 16.11 -1.01
N PHE A 185 4.65 15.45 -2.13
CA PHE A 185 3.95 16.06 -3.25
C PHE A 185 2.50 16.42 -2.88
N GLY A 186 1.80 15.53 -2.16
CA GLY A 186 0.48 15.79 -1.60
C GLY A 186 0.49 17.01 -0.68
N ASN A 187 1.50 17.15 0.18
CA ASN A 187 1.68 18.31 1.06
C ASN A 187 1.86 19.61 0.27
N VAL A 188 2.64 19.56 -0.82
CA VAL A 188 2.80 20.74 -1.69
C VAL A 188 1.47 21.12 -2.34
N LEU A 189 0.71 20.15 -2.86
CA LEU A 189 -0.57 20.41 -3.52
C LEU A 189 -1.63 20.95 -2.56
N ALA A 190 -1.83 20.28 -1.43
CA ALA A 190 -2.90 20.62 -0.50
C ALA A 190 -2.57 21.85 0.34
N ASP A 191 -1.36 21.90 0.91
CA ASP A 191 -1.00 22.87 1.96
C ASP A 191 -0.20 24.05 1.38
N THR A 192 0.86 23.80 0.60
CA THR A 192 1.73 24.88 0.08
C THR A 192 1.08 25.69 -1.03
N LEU A 193 0.40 25.03 -1.97
CA LEU A 193 -0.31 25.68 -3.08
C LEU A 193 -1.76 26.04 -2.74
N GLY A 194 -2.29 25.52 -1.62
CA GLY A 194 -3.64 25.82 -1.15
C GLY A 194 -4.76 25.31 -2.07
N PHE A 195 -4.51 24.27 -2.89
CA PHE A 195 -5.55 23.68 -3.73
C PHE A 195 -6.57 22.83 -2.95
N GLY A 196 -6.33 22.65 -1.64
CA GLY A 196 -7.24 21.95 -0.74
C GLY A 196 -7.07 20.43 -0.72
N PRO A 197 -7.83 19.75 0.13
CA PRO A 197 -7.64 18.32 0.43
C PRO A 197 -8.03 17.39 -0.73
N VAL A 198 -8.74 17.88 -1.75
CA VAL A 198 -9.13 17.09 -2.92
C VAL A 198 -7.99 17.01 -3.96
N ALA A 199 -7.07 17.97 -3.99
CA ALA A 199 -6.01 18.03 -4.99
C ALA A 199 -5.09 16.78 -5.05
N PRO A 200 -4.70 16.15 -3.93
CA PRO A 200 -3.97 14.89 -3.97
C PRO A 200 -4.73 13.73 -4.64
N PHE A 201 -6.07 13.72 -4.55
CA PHE A 201 -6.92 12.72 -5.22
C PHE A 201 -6.97 12.94 -6.73
N ASP A 202 -6.99 14.21 -7.17
CA ASP A 202 -6.93 14.55 -8.60
C ASP A 202 -5.56 14.20 -9.19
N ALA A 203 -4.48 14.52 -8.47
CA ALA A 203 -3.14 14.08 -8.86
C ALA A 203 -3.06 12.55 -8.96
N ALA A 204 -3.61 11.82 -7.98
CA ALA A 204 -3.69 10.37 -8.03
C ALA A 204 -4.42 9.88 -9.30
N ALA A 205 -5.56 10.48 -9.65
CA ALA A 205 -6.30 10.13 -10.87
C ALA A 205 -5.46 10.35 -12.14
N VAL A 206 -4.65 11.41 -12.20
CA VAL A 206 -3.73 11.67 -13.32
C VAL A 206 -2.65 10.58 -13.43
N PHE A 207 -1.98 10.23 -12.32
CA PHE A 207 -0.98 9.15 -12.32
C PHE A 207 -1.58 7.81 -12.74
N LEU A 208 -2.80 7.50 -12.27
CA LEU A 208 -3.54 6.30 -12.65
C LEU A 208 -3.90 6.30 -14.14
N ALA A 209 -4.33 7.43 -14.69
CA ALA A 209 -4.66 7.56 -16.11
C ALA A 209 -3.41 7.38 -17.01
N ILE A 210 -2.27 7.96 -16.62
CA ILE A 210 -0.99 7.78 -17.32
C ILE A 210 -0.59 6.30 -17.29
N GLY A 211 -0.62 5.66 -16.12
CA GLY A 211 -0.28 4.25 -16.01
C GLY A 211 -1.24 3.34 -16.77
N MET A 212 -2.55 3.67 -16.80
CA MET A 212 -3.53 2.98 -17.63
C MET A 212 -3.20 3.07 -19.12
N ALA A 213 -2.81 4.24 -19.62
CA ALA A 213 -2.39 4.42 -21.01
C ALA A 213 -1.14 3.58 -21.34
N ILE A 214 -0.19 3.50 -20.40
CA ILE A 214 0.99 2.64 -20.55
C ILE A 214 0.56 1.16 -20.58
N ILE A 215 -0.26 0.68 -19.65
CA ILE A 215 -0.77 -0.69 -19.63
C ILE A 215 -1.46 -1.02 -20.97
N LEU A 216 -2.34 -0.15 -21.45
CA LEU A 216 -3.06 -0.36 -22.71
C LEU A 216 -2.13 -0.51 -23.91
N SER A 217 -1.05 0.27 -23.96
CA SER A 217 -0.10 0.29 -25.08
C SER A 217 1.03 -0.75 -24.98
N SER A 218 1.49 -1.10 -23.77
CA SER A 218 2.68 -1.94 -23.59
C SER A 218 2.41 -3.36 -23.08
N TRP A 219 1.26 -3.62 -22.45
CA TRP A 219 0.97 -4.95 -21.89
C TRP A 219 0.20 -5.81 -22.88
N ASN A 220 0.55 -7.10 -22.93
CA ASN A 220 -0.23 -8.11 -23.63
C ASN A 220 -1.26 -8.74 -22.68
N GLU A 221 -2.35 -9.24 -23.24
CA GLU A 221 -3.33 -9.98 -22.46
C GLU A 221 -2.80 -11.38 -22.13
N ASN A 222 -2.91 -11.77 -20.87
CA ASN A 222 -2.59 -13.11 -20.39
C ASN A 222 -3.66 -13.60 -19.41
N TYR A 223 -3.78 -14.92 -19.31
CA TYR A 223 -4.87 -15.62 -18.62
C TYR A 223 -4.28 -16.67 -17.67
N GLY A 224 -5.08 -17.08 -16.69
CA GLY A 224 -4.78 -18.24 -15.86
C GLY A 224 -4.88 -19.54 -16.67
N ASP A 225 -4.30 -20.62 -16.15
CA ASP A 225 -4.37 -21.93 -16.81
C ASP A 225 -5.84 -22.43 -16.81
N PRO A 226 -6.44 -22.71 -17.98
CA PRO A 226 -7.80 -23.23 -18.06
C PRO A 226 -7.99 -24.55 -17.31
N SER A 227 -6.95 -25.37 -17.21
CA SER A 227 -7.00 -26.65 -16.50
C SER A 227 -7.06 -26.50 -14.97
N GLU A 228 -6.58 -25.36 -14.45
CA GLU A 228 -6.64 -25.01 -13.03
C GLU A 228 -7.87 -24.17 -12.66
N SER A 229 -8.75 -23.88 -13.63
CA SER A 229 -9.94 -23.05 -13.45
C SER A 229 -11.04 -23.76 -12.63
N LYS A 230 -10.78 -23.97 -11.35
CA LYS A 230 -11.74 -24.57 -10.40
C LYS A 230 -12.88 -23.60 -10.10
N ASP A 231 -14.03 -24.17 -9.73
CA ASP A 231 -15.15 -23.39 -9.23
C ASP A 231 -14.80 -22.73 -7.88
N LEU A 232 -15.34 -21.52 -7.64
CA LEU A 232 -15.02 -20.71 -6.46
C LEU A 232 -15.28 -21.50 -5.16
N LEU A 233 -16.42 -22.17 -5.08
CA LEU A 233 -16.78 -22.98 -3.91
C LEU A 233 -15.74 -24.06 -3.60
N THR A 234 -15.15 -24.65 -4.64
CA THR A 234 -14.11 -25.68 -4.49
C THR A 234 -12.80 -25.08 -3.97
N GLN A 235 -12.43 -23.88 -4.45
CA GLN A 235 -11.26 -23.16 -3.96
C GLN A 235 -11.42 -22.76 -2.49
N PHE A 236 -12.57 -22.21 -2.11
CA PHE A 236 -12.88 -21.84 -0.73
C PHE A 236 -12.88 -23.06 0.21
N ARG A 237 -13.47 -24.18 -0.23
CA ARG A 237 -13.43 -25.41 0.55
C ARG A 237 -12.00 -25.91 0.74
N GLY A 238 -11.18 -25.86 -0.31
CA GLY A 238 -9.76 -26.23 -0.23
C GLY A 238 -9.00 -25.35 0.75
N ALA A 239 -9.19 -24.03 0.70
CA ALA A 239 -8.57 -23.09 1.63
C ALA A 239 -9.03 -23.34 3.08
N ALA A 240 -10.32 -23.57 3.32
CA ALA A 240 -10.85 -23.87 4.65
C ALA A 240 -10.28 -25.18 5.22
N VAL A 241 -10.16 -26.22 4.39
CA VAL A 241 -9.52 -27.48 4.78
C VAL A 241 -8.04 -27.24 5.10
N ALA A 242 -7.31 -26.49 4.28
CA ALA A 242 -5.90 -26.20 4.54
C ALA A 242 -5.69 -25.47 5.88
N ILE A 243 -6.50 -24.44 6.15
CA ILE A 243 -6.46 -23.69 7.42
C ILE A 243 -6.84 -24.59 8.61
N GLY A 244 -7.87 -25.43 8.47
CA GLY A 244 -8.30 -26.32 9.54
C GLY A 244 -7.37 -27.52 9.79
N SER A 245 -6.56 -27.91 8.79
CA SER A 245 -5.68 -29.09 8.87
C SER A 245 -4.25 -28.76 9.30
N ASP A 246 -3.80 -27.52 9.09
CA ASP A 246 -2.45 -27.07 9.46
C ASP A 246 -2.50 -25.89 10.42
N GLU A 247 -2.22 -26.16 11.69
CA GLU A 247 -2.17 -25.17 12.75
C GLU A 247 -1.20 -24.02 12.43
N LYS A 248 -0.12 -24.27 11.70
CA LYS A 248 0.83 -23.21 11.31
C LYS A 248 0.19 -22.22 10.35
N ILE A 249 -0.64 -22.69 9.41
CA ILE A 249 -1.37 -21.82 8.48
C ILE A 249 -2.37 -20.96 9.27
N ALA A 250 -3.12 -21.57 10.20
CA ALA A 250 -4.05 -20.85 11.05
C ALA A 250 -3.35 -19.78 11.92
N LEU A 251 -2.23 -20.13 12.56
CA LEU A 251 -1.45 -19.20 13.39
C LEU A 251 -0.85 -18.07 12.55
N LEU A 252 -0.32 -18.35 11.37
CA LEU A 252 0.17 -17.31 10.45
C LEU A 252 -0.94 -16.35 10.05
N GLY A 253 -2.13 -16.86 9.71
CA GLY A 253 -3.30 -16.04 9.41
C GLY A 253 -3.73 -15.17 10.59
N ALA A 254 -3.73 -15.71 11.81
CA ALA A 254 -4.06 -14.97 13.02
C ALA A 254 -3.05 -13.86 13.32
N ILE A 255 -1.75 -14.16 13.25
CA ILE A 255 -0.67 -13.17 13.47
C ILE A 255 -0.78 -12.04 12.43
N GLN A 256 -0.94 -12.36 11.15
CA GLN A 256 -1.07 -11.36 10.09
C GLN A 256 -2.31 -10.48 10.32
N SER A 257 -3.45 -11.08 10.68
CA SER A 257 -4.69 -10.34 10.93
C SER A 257 -4.57 -9.38 12.12
N LEU A 258 -3.90 -9.81 13.21
CA LEU A 258 -3.65 -8.96 14.38
C LEU A 258 -2.70 -7.80 14.05
N PHE A 259 -1.63 -8.10 13.30
CA PHE A 259 -0.68 -7.09 12.85
C PHE A 259 -1.33 -6.05 11.94
N GLU A 260 -1.98 -6.48 10.85
CA GLU A 260 -2.65 -5.57 9.92
C GLU A 260 -3.79 -4.81 10.60
N GLY A 261 -4.56 -5.47 11.47
CA GLY A 261 -5.61 -4.83 12.24
C GLY A 261 -5.09 -3.67 13.10
N SER A 262 -3.95 -3.85 13.77
CA SER A 262 -3.29 -2.76 14.52
C SER A 262 -2.80 -1.63 13.59
N MET A 263 -2.25 -1.99 12.43
CA MET A 263 -1.74 -1.02 11.45
C MET A 263 -2.87 -0.17 10.85
N TYR A 264 -3.99 -0.78 10.46
CA TYR A 264 -5.15 -0.05 9.93
C TYR A 264 -5.84 0.80 11.00
N THR A 265 -5.83 0.35 12.26
CA THR A 265 -6.29 1.16 13.39
C THR A 265 -5.43 2.43 13.54
N PHE A 266 -4.11 2.29 13.45
CA PHE A 266 -3.20 3.44 13.41
C PHE A 266 -3.49 4.37 12.22
N VAL A 267 -3.63 3.82 11.00
CA VAL A 267 -3.94 4.61 9.79
C VAL A 267 -5.25 5.40 9.93
N PHE A 268 -6.23 4.88 10.66
CA PHE A 268 -7.47 5.59 10.94
C PHE A 268 -7.33 6.66 12.04
N LEU A 269 -6.55 6.40 13.09
CA LEU A 269 -6.51 7.24 14.29
C LEU A 269 -5.39 8.27 14.33
N TRP A 270 -4.33 8.15 13.53
CA TRP A 270 -3.18 9.05 13.65
C TRP A 270 -3.55 10.53 13.39
N THR A 271 -4.42 10.80 12.41
CA THR A 271 -4.89 12.17 12.10
C THR A 271 -5.63 12.79 13.29
N PRO A 272 -6.73 12.20 13.81
CA PRO A 272 -7.44 12.78 14.95
C PRO A 272 -6.64 12.71 16.26
N ALA A 273 -5.59 11.87 16.36
CA ALA A 273 -4.71 11.85 17.53
C ALA A 273 -3.69 12.99 17.54
N LEU A 274 -3.26 13.46 16.36
CA LEU A 274 -2.33 14.58 16.23
C LEU A 274 -3.03 15.95 16.09
N SER A 275 -4.33 15.94 15.80
CA SER A 275 -5.19 17.12 15.69
C SER A 275 -6.46 16.94 16.56
N PRO A 276 -6.33 16.84 17.89
CA PRO A 276 -7.48 16.65 18.79
C PRO A 276 -8.40 17.88 18.88
N ASN A 277 -7.88 19.09 18.65
CA ASN A 277 -8.63 20.35 18.69
C ASN A 277 -8.71 21.01 17.30
N ASP A 278 -8.76 20.18 16.25
CA ASP A 278 -8.76 20.63 14.85
C ASP A 278 -7.56 21.51 14.47
N GLU A 279 -6.40 21.27 15.11
CA GLU A 279 -5.15 21.93 14.74
C GLU A 279 -4.73 21.59 13.30
N GLU A 280 -4.32 22.59 12.53
CA GLU A 280 -3.77 22.37 11.19
C GLU A 280 -2.41 21.69 11.28
N ILE A 281 -2.31 20.50 10.68
CA ILE A 281 -1.09 19.70 10.62
C ILE A 281 -0.70 19.41 9.17
N PRO A 282 0.61 19.34 8.84
CA PRO A 282 1.08 19.02 7.50
C PRO A 282 0.92 17.51 7.25
N HIS A 283 -0.28 17.09 6.83
CA HIS A 283 -0.68 15.68 6.71
C HIS A 283 0.28 14.89 5.82
N GLY A 284 0.59 15.42 4.64
CA GLY A 284 1.48 14.77 3.68
C GLY A 284 2.91 14.64 4.20
N PHE A 285 3.41 15.65 4.91
CA PHE A 285 4.77 15.61 5.48
C PHE A 285 4.91 14.63 6.65
N ILE A 286 3.90 14.57 7.53
CA ILE A 286 3.84 13.58 8.61
C ILE A 286 3.80 12.17 8.02
N PHE A 287 2.95 11.96 7.03
CA PHE A 287 2.87 10.68 6.32
C PHE A 287 4.20 10.29 5.66
N ALA A 288 4.88 11.22 4.98
CA ALA A 288 6.21 10.98 4.40
C ALA A 288 7.24 10.56 5.46
N THR A 289 7.14 11.13 6.67
CA THR A 289 7.99 10.75 7.81
C THR A 289 7.70 9.32 8.30
N PHE A 290 6.43 8.90 8.31
CA PHE A 290 6.06 7.51 8.61
C PHE A 290 6.59 6.53 7.56
N MET A 291 6.46 6.86 6.27
CA MET A 291 6.98 6.03 5.18
C MET A 291 8.50 5.90 5.24
N LEU A 292 9.19 6.98 5.57
CA LEU A 292 10.64 6.98 5.77
C LEU A 292 11.07 6.11 6.97
N SER A 293 10.31 6.13 8.06
CA SER A 293 10.53 5.24 9.21
C SER A 293 10.30 3.76 8.85
N SER A 294 9.26 3.47 8.06
CA SER A 294 8.98 2.13 7.54
C SER A 294 10.11 1.62 6.63
N MET A 295 10.63 2.50 5.76
CA MET A 295 11.77 2.20 4.90
C MET A 295 13.05 1.92 5.71
N LEU A 296 13.32 2.73 6.74
CA LEU A 296 14.41 2.49 7.69
C LEU A 296 14.30 1.10 8.36
N GLY A 297 13.09 0.75 8.83
CA GLY A 297 12.81 -0.57 9.41
C GLY A 297 13.10 -1.72 8.44
N SER A 298 12.70 -1.56 7.18
CA SER A 298 12.96 -2.55 6.11
C SER A 298 14.47 -2.71 5.84
N SER A 299 15.23 -1.62 5.81
CA SER A 299 16.68 -1.64 5.62
C SER A 299 17.42 -2.29 6.79
N LEU A 300 16.96 -2.04 8.02
CA LEU A 300 17.47 -2.68 9.23
C LEU A 300 17.17 -4.19 9.23
N ALA A 301 15.92 -4.58 8.95
CA ALA A 301 15.51 -5.98 8.86
C ALA A 301 16.31 -6.75 7.81
N SER A 302 16.52 -6.18 6.63
CA SER A 302 17.36 -6.77 5.57
C SER A 302 18.80 -7.04 6.04
N ARG A 303 19.40 -6.12 6.82
CA ARG A 303 20.74 -6.31 7.38
C ARG A 303 20.79 -7.36 8.49
N LEU A 304 19.73 -7.46 9.30
CA LEU A 304 19.62 -8.48 10.34
C LEU A 304 19.46 -9.87 9.72
N LEU A 305 18.59 -10.01 8.70
CA LEU A 305 18.37 -11.25 7.97
C LEU A 305 19.63 -11.73 7.21
N ALA A 306 20.47 -10.81 6.76
CA ALA A 306 21.75 -11.16 6.14
C ALA A 306 22.77 -11.78 7.13
N ARG A 307 22.53 -11.67 8.45
CA ARG A 307 23.41 -12.24 9.49
C ARG A 307 22.79 -13.52 10.04
N ALA A 308 23.42 -14.66 9.76
CA ALA A 308 22.97 -15.98 10.22
C ALA A 308 22.84 -16.15 11.75
N THR A 309 23.40 -15.23 12.54
CA THR A 309 23.40 -15.28 14.01
C THR A 309 22.09 -14.84 14.64
N PHE A 310 21.27 -14.04 13.95
CA PHE A 310 20.03 -13.50 14.52
C PHE A 310 18.82 -14.23 13.99
N LYS A 311 18.14 -14.95 14.88
CA LYS A 311 16.85 -15.59 14.57
C LYS A 311 15.75 -14.53 14.50
N VAL A 312 14.86 -14.69 13.52
CA VAL A 312 13.75 -13.75 13.27
C VAL A 312 12.82 -13.66 14.48
N GLU A 313 12.58 -14.81 15.10
CA GLU A 313 11.72 -14.96 16.27
C GLU A 313 12.21 -14.12 17.46
N SER A 314 13.53 -14.00 17.64
CA SER A 314 14.10 -13.30 18.78
C SER A 314 14.01 -11.77 18.65
N TYR A 315 14.33 -11.21 17.48
CA TYR A 315 14.28 -9.76 17.33
C TYR A 315 12.85 -9.25 17.09
N MET A 316 11.97 -10.04 16.46
CA MET A 316 10.57 -9.65 16.23
C MET A 316 9.78 -9.50 17.54
N GLN A 317 10.09 -10.30 18.58
CA GLN A 317 9.50 -10.11 19.91
C GLN A 317 9.82 -8.73 20.48
N ILE A 318 11.06 -8.27 20.34
CA ILE A 318 11.49 -6.94 20.78
C ILE A 318 10.76 -5.86 19.98
N VAL A 319 10.67 -6.03 18.66
CA VAL A 319 9.94 -5.10 17.77
C VAL A 319 8.48 -4.97 18.19
N PHE A 320 7.79 -6.09 18.44
CA PHE A 320 6.40 -6.07 18.88
C PHE A 320 6.23 -5.47 20.28
N ALA A 321 7.13 -5.75 21.22
CA ALA A 321 7.09 -5.15 22.56
C ALA A 321 7.27 -3.62 22.51
N VAL A 322 8.23 -3.14 21.73
CA VAL A 322 8.45 -1.70 21.51
C VAL A 322 7.24 -1.08 20.83
N SER A 323 6.69 -1.72 19.78
CA SER A 323 5.50 -1.23 19.08
C SER A 323 4.29 -1.14 20.01
N ALA A 324 4.04 -2.15 20.85
CA ALA A 324 2.98 -2.13 21.85
C ALA A 324 3.18 -0.98 22.85
N GLY A 325 4.40 -0.78 23.35
CA GLY A 325 4.75 0.35 24.21
C GLY A 325 4.48 1.71 23.55
N THR A 326 4.84 1.87 22.27
CA THR A 326 4.58 3.12 21.54
C THR A 326 3.09 3.38 21.31
N PHE A 327 2.29 2.34 21.07
CA PHE A 327 0.83 2.49 20.90
C PHE A 327 0.08 2.74 22.22
N LEU A 328 0.69 2.41 23.37
CA LEU A 328 0.14 2.76 24.68
C LEU A 328 0.35 4.24 25.03
N LEU A 329 1.35 4.92 24.44
CA LEU A 329 1.67 6.30 24.78
C LEU A 329 0.48 7.26 24.60
N PRO A 330 -0.25 7.28 23.46
CA PRO A 330 -1.41 8.16 23.29
C PRO A 330 -2.52 7.93 24.33
N ILE A 331 -2.69 6.69 24.80
CA ILE A 331 -3.67 6.34 25.83
C ILE A 331 -3.23 6.92 27.18
N ILE A 332 -1.96 6.78 27.54
CA ILE A 332 -1.43 7.29 28.81
C ILE A 332 -1.43 8.82 28.83
N THR A 333 -1.10 9.46 27.70
CA THR A 333 -1.05 10.92 27.63
C THR A 333 -2.42 11.57 27.57
N SER A 334 -3.43 10.95 26.94
CA SER A 334 -4.80 11.47 26.92
C SER A 334 -5.45 11.41 28.30
N VAL A 335 -5.30 10.31 29.03
CA VAL A 335 -5.79 10.17 30.41
C VAL A 335 -5.24 11.25 31.35
N ARG A 336 -4.03 11.77 31.07
CA ARG A 336 -3.37 12.79 31.89
C ARG A 336 -3.76 14.22 31.54
N ILE A 337 -4.40 14.44 30.39
CA ILE A 337 -4.91 15.76 29.97
C ILE A 337 -6.34 15.95 30.48
N ASP A 338 -7.10 14.86 30.65
CA ASP A 338 -8.47 14.86 31.19
C ASP A 338 -8.54 14.74 32.74
N SER A 339 -7.39 14.71 33.42
CA SER A 339 -7.24 14.59 34.89
C SER A 339 -6.62 15.84 35.51
#